data_AF-A0A2D5VCN1-F1
#
_entry.id   AF-A0A2D5VCN1-F1
#
_cell.length_a   1.000
_cell.length_b   1.000
_cell.length_c   1.000
_cell.angle_alpha   90.00
_cell.angle_beta   90.00
_cell.angle_gamma   90.00
#
_symmetry.space_group_name_H-M   'P 1'
#
loop_
_entity.id
_entity.type
_entity.pdbx_description
1 polymer ?
#
loop_
_entity_poly.entity_id
_entity_poly.type
_entity_poly.pdbx_seq_one_letter_code
_entity_poly.pdbx_strand_id
1 'polypeptide(L)'
;MNTYRTAIIGCGRMAHGHAKAYQEAGIPLVAVADISEEALTRFRDQFGQWQMYTDYRQMLDEVRPDIISVVTHDQLHCPMVVDAAECGVQGIVREKPMAMTLEEADRMLMASIRYPADHQPSTLLYAAVCSSAGTSLIGCGWHCTFSRSLSFAGLHSH
;
A
#
# COMPACT_ATOMS: atom_id res chain seq x y z
N MET A 1 -21.92 -0.61 -4.10
CA MET A 1 -20.51 -1.03 -4.10
C MET A 1 -19.72 0.06 -3.42
N ASN A 2 -18.95 -0.26 -2.37
CA ASN A 2 -18.02 0.72 -1.81
C ASN A 2 -16.91 0.95 -2.85
N THR A 3 -16.73 2.20 -3.26
CA THR A 3 -15.61 2.57 -4.12
C THR A 3 -14.38 2.74 -3.24
N TYR A 4 -13.44 1.81 -3.33
CA TYR A 4 -12.15 1.91 -2.63
C TYR A 4 -11.39 3.17 -3.08
N ARG A 5 -10.78 3.88 -2.14
CA ARG A 5 -9.93 5.05 -2.40
C ARG A 5 -8.46 4.67 -2.23
N THR A 6 -7.64 4.97 -3.23
CA THR A 6 -6.21 4.64 -3.22
C THR A 6 -5.33 5.86 -3.00
N ALA A 7 -4.17 5.67 -2.39
CA ALA A 7 -3.10 6.66 -2.32
C ALA A 7 -1.73 6.04 -2.67
N ILE A 8 -0.76 6.88 -3.04
CA ILE A 8 0.61 6.43 -3.35
C ILE A 8 1.60 7.18 -2.45
N ILE A 9 2.53 6.44 -1.84
CA ILE A 9 3.68 6.96 -1.11
C ILE A 9 4.92 6.72 -1.96
N GLY A 10 5.55 7.81 -2.42
CA GLY A 10 6.63 7.87 -3.40
C GLY A 10 6.15 8.23 -4.79
N CYS A 11 6.78 9.21 -5.42
CA CYS A 11 6.49 9.70 -6.78
C CYS A 11 7.58 9.33 -7.80
N GLY A 12 8.38 8.30 -7.49
CA GLY A 12 9.43 7.77 -8.37
C GLY A 12 8.90 6.98 -9.58
N ARG A 13 9.82 6.36 -10.32
CA ARG A 13 9.51 5.63 -11.58
C ARG A 13 8.41 4.57 -11.42
N MET A 14 8.38 3.85 -10.29
CA MET A 14 7.39 2.79 -10.07
C MET A 14 5.98 3.33 -9.80
N ALA A 15 5.87 4.53 -9.20
CA ALA A 15 4.60 5.18 -8.93
C ALA A 15 3.74 5.37 -10.19
N HIS A 16 4.39 5.54 -11.34
CA HIS A 16 3.76 5.73 -12.63
C HIS A 16 2.96 4.50 -13.08
N GLY A 17 3.54 3.31 -12.88
CA GLY A 17 2.87 2.03 -13.16
C GLY A 17 1.68 1.81 -12.24
N HIS A 18 1.81 2.14 -10.96
CA HIS A 18 0.73 2.02 -9.97
C HIS A 18 -0.42 2.98 -10.26
N ALA A 19 -0.14 4.26 -10.53
CA ALA A 19 -1.18 5.23 -10.89
C ALA A 19 -1.94 4.81 -12.15
N LYS A 20 -1.22 4.34 -13.17
CA LYS A 20 -1.85 3.83 -14.40
C LYS A 20 -2.71 2.59 -14.11
N ALA A 21 -2.22 1.65 -13.29
CA ALA A 21 -2.98 0.46 -12.92
C ALA A 21 -4.28 0.82 -12.18
N TYR A 22 -4.24 1.79 -11.26
CA TYR A 22 -5.46 2.27 -10.59
C TYR A 22 -6.45 2.94 -11.56
N GLN A 23 -5.95 3.78 -12.48
CA GLN A 23 -6.79 4.39 -13.51
C GLN A 23 -7.44 3.34 -14.42
N GLU A 24 -6.67 2.36 -14.90
CA GLU A 24 -7.15 1.27 -15.75
C GLU A 24 -8.16 0.37 -15.00
N ALA A 25 -7.96 0.16 -13.70
CA ALA A 25 -8.89 -0.58 -12.84
C ALA A 25 -10.14 0.24 -12.44
N GLY A 26 -10.20 1.53 -12.78
CA GLY A 26 -11.28 2.43 -12.37
C GLY A 26 -11.32 2.71 -10.86
N ILE A 27 -10.20 2.54 -10.16
CA ILE A 27 -10.08 2.81 -8.72
C ILE A 27 -9.55 4.23 -8.53
N PRO A 28 -10.25 5.11 -7.79
CA PRO A 28 -9.84 6.50 -7.63
C PRO A 28 -8.58 6.62 -6.79
N LEU A 29 -7.51 7.10 -7.42
CA LEU A 29 -6.34 7.66 -6.75
C LEU A 29 -6.72 9.03 -6.18
N VAL A 30 -6.68 9.19 -4.85
CA VAL A 30 -7.15 10.40 -4.16
C VAL A 30 -6.03 11.28 -3.62
N ALA A 31 -4.86 10.70 -3.35
CA ALA A 31 -3.72 11.43 -2.80
C ALA A 31 -2.39 10.78 -3.17
N VAL A 32 -1.34 11.59 -3.17
CA VAL A 32 0.05 11.17 -3.36
C VAL A 32 0.95 11.89 -2.37
N ALA A 33 1.98 11.19 -1.88
CA ALA A 33 2.97 11.76 -0.98
C ALA A 33 4.39 11.48 -1.45
N ASP A 34 5.25 12.50 -1.43
CA ASP A 34 6.71 12.37 -1.65
C ASP A 34 7.42 13.53 -0.95
N ILE A 35 8.56 13.26 -0.32
CA ILE A 35 9.36 14.28 0.38
C ILE A 35 9.91 15.36 -0.59
N SER A 36 10.00 15.05 -1.88
CA SER A 36 10.46 15.95 -2.92
C SER A 36 9.28 16.66 -3.58
N GLU A 37 9.15 17.97 -3.36
CA GLU A 37 8.18 18.81 -4.06
C GLU A 37 8.37 18.79 -5.59
N GLU A 38 9.60 18.60 -6.05
CA GLU A 38 9.91 18.44 -7.46
C GLU A 38 9.33 17.14 -8.02
N ALA A 39 9.47 16.02 -7.29
CA ALA A 39 8.88 14.74 -7.69
C ALA A 39 7.35 14.84 -7.72
N LEU A 40 6.73 15.46 -6.72
CA LEU A 40 5.28 15.74 -6.70
C LEU A 40 4.84 16.55 -7.92
N THR A 41 5.57 17.62 -8.24
CA THR A 41 5.26 18.49 -9.39
C THR A 41 5.32 17.71 -10.70
N ARG A 42 6.39 16.95 -10.93
CA ARG A 42 6.53 16.12 -12.14
C ARG A 42 5.42 15.07 -12.23
N PHE A 43 5.07 14.44 -11.12
CA PHE A 43 4.00 13.44 -11.07
C PHE A 43 2.64 14.06 -11.37
N ARG A 44 2.38 15.27 -10.84
CA ARG A 44 1.18 16.07 -11.12
C ARG A 44 1.01 16.32 -12.61
N ASP A 45 2.08 16.82 -13.23
CA ASP A 45 2.04 17.26 -14.62
C ASP A 45 1.77 16.09 -15.58
N GLN A 46 2.16 14.88 -15.19
CA GLN A 46 1.96 13.68 -15.99
C GLN A 46 0.59 13.01 -15.83
N PHE A 47 0.05 12.95 -14.61
CA PHE A 47 -1.12 12.11 -14.32
C PHE A 47 -2.34 12.87 -13.76
N GLY A 48 -2.18 14.11 -13.32
CA GLY A 48 -3.28 14.96 -12.86
C GLY A 48 -3.09 15.56 -11.47
N GLN A 49 -4.09 16.33 -11.04
CA GLN A 49 -4.08 17.01 -9.75
C GLN A 49 -4.77 16.14 -8.69
N TRP A 50 -4.00 15.66 -7.73
CA TRP A 50 -4.49 15.01 -6.51
C TRP A 50 -4.09 15.82 -5.30
N GLN A 51 -4.57 15.42 -4.12
CA GLN A 51 -4.04 15.96 -2.88
C GLN A 51 -2.57 15.53 -2.76
N MET A 52 -1.68 16.50 -2.67
CA MET A 52 -0.23 16.28 -2.65
C MET A 52 0.31 16.60 -1.28
N TYR A 53 1.11 15.69 -0.75
CA TYR A 53 1.67 15.79 0.58
C TYR A 53 3.18 15.63 0.54
N THR A 54 3.90 16.49 1.25
CA THR A 54 5.33 16.31 1.49
C THR A 54 5.61 15.39 2.68
N ASP A 55 4.59 15.10 3.50
CA ASP A 55 4.62 14.12 4.57
C ASP A 55 3.50 13.08 4.38
N TYR A 56 3.87 11.81 4.23
CA TYR A 56 2.90 10.73 4.06
C TYR A 56 2.07 10.47 5.33
N ARG A 57 2.56 10.82 6.52
CA ARG A 57 1.80 10.63 7.76
C ARG A 57 0.61 11.57 7.81
N GLN A 58 0.84 12.83 7.45
CA GLN A 58 -0.24 13.80 7.27
C GLN A 58 -1.26 13.31 6.23
N MET A 59 -0.79 12.76 5.11
CA MET A 59 -1.67 12.15 4.10
C MET A 59 -2.51 11.01 4.70
N LEU A 60 -1.91 10.09 5.46
CA LEU A 60 -2.63 8.98 6.09
C LEU A 60 -3.72 9.48 7.06
N ASP A 61 -3.40 10.49 7.87
CA ASP A 61 -4.30 11.05 8.87
C ASP A 61 -5.50 11.78 8.27
N GLU A 62 -5.27 12.61 7.24
CA GLU A 62 -6.29 13.44 6.60
C GLU A 62 -7.12 12.67 5.58
N VAL A 63 -6.45 11.90 4.72
CA VAL A 63 -7.09 11.26 3.55
C VAL A 63 -7.78 9.97 3.94
N ARG A 64 -7.16 9.21 4.87
CA ARG A 64 -7.56 7.87 5.31
C ARG A 64 -7.92 6.96 4.11
N PRO A 65 -6.94 6.66 3.24
CA PRO A 65 -7.19 5.82 2.07
C PRO A 65 -7.50 4.38 2.47
N ASP A 66 -8.30 3.69 1.67
CA ASP A 66 -8.57 2.26 1.90
C ASP A 66 -7.37 1.41 1.47
N ILE A 67 -6.66 1.85 0.44
CA ILE A 67 -5.52 1.15 -0.15
C ILE A 67 -4.36 2.13 -0.34
N ILE A 68 -3.14 1.72 -0.03
CA ILE A 68 -1.93 2.47 -0.38
C ILE A 68 -1.00 1.67 -1.26
N SER A 69 -0.18 2.38 -2.04
CA SER A 69 1.02 1.83 -2.66
C SER A 69 2.28 2.50 -2.12
N VAL A 70 3.14 1.72 -1.47
CA VAL A 70 4.46 2.18 -1.02
C VAL A 70 5.49 1.82 -2.09
N VAL A 71 5.99 2.84 -2.79
CA VAL A 71 6.89 2.72 -3.95
C VAL A 71 8.14 3.60 -3.78
N THR A 72 8.59 3.72 -2.53
CA THR A 72 9.76 4.48 -2.11
C THR A 72 11.06 3.66 -2.19
N HIS A 73 12.17 4.22 -1.70
CA HIS A 73 13.42 3.47 -1.55
C HIS A 73 13.27 2.29 -0.56
N ASP A 74 14.04 1.22 -0.78
CA ASP A 74 13.83 -0.08 -0.13
C ASP A 74 13.80 -0.04 1.40
N GLN A 75 14.68 0.76 1.99
CA GLN A 75 14.83 0.94 3.44
C GLN A 75 13.63 1.64 4.10
N LEU A 76 12.77 2.30 3.32
CA LEU A 76 11.64 3.06 3.84
C LEU A 76 10.34 2.26 3.87
N HIS A 77 10.31 1.09 3.25
CA HIS A 77 9.09 0.30 3.16
C HIS A 77 8.60 -0.20 4.51
N CYS A 78 9.47 -0.77 5.34
CA CYS A 78 9.06 -1.27 6.65
C CYS A 78 8.38 -0.20 7.51
N PRO A 79 8.98 0.98 7.77
CA PRO A 79 8.32 1.99 8.59
C PRO A 79 7.02 2.50 7.94
N MET A 80 6.98 2.72 6.63
CA MET A 80 5.77 3.22 5.96
C MET A 80 4.62 2.21 5.95
N VAL A 81 4.92 0.92 5.82
CA VAL A 81 3.92 -0.16 5.88
C VAL A 81 3.37 -0.28 7.30
N VAL A 82 4.22 -0.20 8.31
CA VAL A 82 3.80 -0.24 9.73
C VAL A 82 2.90 0.96 10.04
N ASP A 83 3.35 2.18 9.75
CA ASP A 83 2.58 3.41 9.98
C ASP A 83 1.20 3.32 9.29
N ALA A 84 1.13 2.85 8.04
CA ALA A 84 -0.13 2.69 7.31
C ALA A 84 -1.06 1.63 7.90
N ALA A 85 -0.51 0.49 8.32
CA ALA A 85 -1.28 -0.55 8.98
C ALA A 85 -1.87 -0.04 10.30
N GLU A 86 -1.08 0.69 11.10
CA GLU A 86 -1.51 1.31 12.35
C GLU A 86 -2.58 2.39 12.14
N CYS A 87 -2.54 3.12 11.03
CA CYS A 87 -3.59 4.07 10.62
C CYS A 87 -4.88 3.42 10.09
N GLY A 88 -4.95 2.08 10.01
CA GLY A 88 -6.17 1.37 9.59
C GLY A 88 -6.33 1.20 8.08
N VAL A 89 -5.28 1.37 7.28
CA VAL A 89 -5.33 1.13 5.83
C VAL A 89 -5.57 -0.35 5.56
N GLN A 90 -6.62 -0.68 4.80
CA GLN A 90 -7.03 -2.07 4.58
C GLN A 90 -6.17 -2.82 3.55
N GLY A 91 -5.67 -2.13 2.52
CA GLY A 91 -4.82 -2.74 1.49
C GLY A 91 -3.48 -2.03 1.39
N ILE A 92 -2.37 -2.74 1.59
CA ILE A 92 -1.04 -2.15 1.48
C ILE A 92 -0.30 -2.86 0.36
N VAL A 93 -0.08 -2.19 -0.76
CA VAL A 93 0.71 -2.68 -1.88
C VAL A 93 2.12 -2.15 -1.75
N ARG A 94 3.13 -3.01 -1.84
CA ARG A 94 4.53 -2.54 -1.78
C ARG A 94 5.43 -3.30 -2.76
N GLU A 95 6.42 -2.60 -3.29
CA GLU A 95 7.38 -3.13 -4.29
C GLU A 95 8.30 -4.24 -3.75
N LYS A 96 9.19 -4.78 -4.58
CA LYS A 96 10.26 -5.70 -4.12
C LYS A 96 11.48 -4.93 -3.60
N PRO A 97 12.30 -5.50 -2.69
CA PRO A 97 12.21 -6.80 -2.03
C PRO A 97 11.44 -6.75 -0.70
N MET A 98 10.50 -7.67 -0.42
CA MET A 98 9.50 -7.64 0.69
C MET A 98 9.96 -6.95 1.98
N ALA A 99 11.16 -7.27 2.48
CA ALA A 99 11.81 -6.60 3.59
C ALA A 99 13.34 -6.68 3.38
N MET A 100 14.11 -5.81 4.04
CA MET A 100 15.58 -5.91 4.02
C MET A 100 16.10 -6.97 4.98
N THR A 101 15.33 -7.29 6.02
CA THR A 101 15.66 -8.31 7.02
C THR A 101 14.41 -9.14 7.40
N LEU A 102 14.62 -10.31 8.00
CA LEU A 102 13.52 -11.10 8.56
C LEU A 102 12.79 -10.34 9.68
N GLU A 103 13.51 -9.59 10.49
CA GLU A 103 12.93 -8.79 11.58
C GLU A 103 11.97 -7.72 11.03
N GLU A 104 12.33 -7.05 9.93
CA GLU A 104 11.44 -6.11 9.26
C GLU A 104 10.19 -6.81 8.69
N ALA A 105 10.35 -7.99 8.10
CA ALA A 105 9.22 -8.77 7.61
C ALA A 105 8.25 -9.14 8.75
N ASP A 106 8.79 -9.59 9.89
CA ASP A 106 8.00 -9.91 11.08
C ASP A 106 7.29 -8.67 11.61
N ARG A 107 7.97 -7.51 11.67
CA ARG A 107 7.35 -6.25 12.10
C ARG A 107 6.17 -5.85 11.22
N MET A 108 6.34 -5.87 9.89
CA MET A 108 5.26 -5.56 8.96
C MET A 108 4.08 -6.53 9.11
N LEU A 109 4.37 -7.84 9.22
CA LEU A 109 3.33 -8.84 9.44
C LEU A 109 2.59 -8.59 10.74
N MET A 110 3.31 -8.34 11.83
CA MET A 110 2.73 -8.07 13.14
C MET A 110 1.85 -6.82 13.15
N ALA A 111 2.25 -5.75 12.43
CA ALA A 111 1.45 -4.56 12.27
C ALA A 111 0.17 -4.85 11.47
N SER A 112 0.26 -5.64 10.39
CA SER A 112 -0.91 -5.98 9.57
C SER A 112 -1.93 -6.91 10.23
N ILE A 113 -1.58 -7.60 11.32
CA ILE A 113 -2.51 -8.48 12.05
C ILE A 113 -3.01 -7.88 13.37
N ARG A 114 -2.35 -6.86 13.91
CA ARG A 114 -2.62 -6.34 15.26
C ARG A 114 -3.50 -5.10 15.16
N TYR A 115 -4.79 -5.26 15.46
CA TYR A 115 -5.77 -4.17 15.43
C TYR A 115 -6.51 -3.98 16.77
N PRO A 116 -7.02 -2.76 17.05
CA PRO A 116 -8.14 -2.56 17.96
C PRO A 116 -9.36 -3.34 17.45
N ALA A 117 -10.20 -3.83 18.36
CA ALA A 117 -11.19 -4.89 18.13
C ALA A 117 -12.32 -4.60 17.11
N ASP A 118 -12.31 -3.44 16.46
CA ASP A 118 -13.37 -2.89 15.60
C ASP A 118 -13.02 -2.82 14.10
N HIS A 119 -11.77 -3.14 13.70
CA HIS A 119 -11.31 -3.09 12.30
C HIS A 119 -10.88 -4.45 11.76
N GLN A 120 -11.08 -4.68 10.45
CA GLN A 120 -10.57 -5.86 9.75
C GLN A 120 -9.04 -5.76 9.58
N PRO A 121 -8.32 -6.90 9.57
CA PRO A 121 -6.88 -6.91 9.35
C PRO A 121 -6.52 -6.31 7.98
N SER A 122 -5.40 -5.59 7.92
CA SER A 122 -4.89 -5.09 6.64
C SER A 122 -4.28 -6.23 5.83
N THR A 123 -4.61 -6.23 4.55
CA THR A 123 -4.04 -7.14 3.57
C THR A 123 -2.76 -6.50 3.02
N LEU A 124 -1.61 -7.01 3.48
CA LEU A 124 -0.32 -6.67 2.90
C LEU A 124 -0.12 -7.45 1.59
N LEU A 125 -0.19 -6.72 0.47
CA LEU A 125 -0.01 -7.23 -0.89
C LEU A 125 1.42 -6.93 -1.38
N TYR A 126 2.12 -7.98 -1.76
CA TYR A 126 3.43 -7.87 -2.37
C TYR A 126 3.32 -7.66 -3.88
N ALA A 127 3.82 -6.54 -4.40
CA ALA A 127 3.90 -6.24 -5.82
C ALA A 127 5.30 -6.63 -6.35
N ALA A 128 5.35 -7.69 -7.15
CA ALA A 128 6.54 -8.06 -7.91
C ALA A 128 6.38 -7.60 -9.36
N VAL A 129 6.87 -6.40 -9.70
CA VAL A 129 6.98 -6.03 -11.12
C VAL A 129 8.22 -6.68 -11.69
N CYS A 130 8.01 -7.74 -12.48
CA CYS A 130 9.06 -8.45 -13.19
C CYS A 130 9.52 -7.58 -14.38
N SER A 131 10.66 -6.89 -14.23
CA SER A 131 11.28 -6.09 -15.29
C SER A 131 12.00 -6.99 -16.30
N SER A 132 11.25 -7.77 -17.07
CA SER A 132 11.75 -8.38 -18.31
C SER A 132 10.92 -7.85 -19.47
N ALA A 133 11.61 -7.29 -20.45
CA ALA A 133 11.07 -6.59 -21.59
C ALA A 133 9.87 -7.30 -22.26
N GLY A 134 8.82 -6.53 -22.53
CA GLY A 134 7.93 -6.78 -23.67
C GLY A 134 6.86 -7.86 -23.51
N THR A 135 6.02 -7.80 -22.47
CA THR A 135 4.75 -8.55 -22.49
C THR A 135 3.65 -7.79 -21.76
N SER A 136 2.44 -7.85 -22.32
CA SER A 136 1.21 -7.21 -21.88
C SER A 136 0.94 -7.34 -20.38
N LEU A 137 0.45 -6.26 -19.76
CA LEU A 137 0.09 -6.08 -18.34
C LEU A 137 -1.03 -7.01 -17.81
N ILE A 138 -1.40 -8.05 -18.54
CA ILE A 138 -2.44 -9.01 -18.17
C ILE A 138 -1.75 -10.34 -17.90
N GLY A 139 -1.24 -10.57 -16.68
CA GLY A 139 -0.68 -11.88 -16.33
C GLY A 139 0.26 -11.98 -15.12
N CYS A 140 0.67 -10.88 -14.49
CA CYS A 140 1.40 -11.00 -13.22
C CYS A 140 0.39 -11.30 -12.10
N GLY A 141 0.39 -12.54 -11.61
CA GLY A 141 -0.49 -12.99 -10.53
C GLY A 141 -0.24 -12.18 -9.25
N TRP A 142 -1.18 -11.30 -8.92
CA TRP A 142 -1.24 -10.56 -7.67
C TRP A 142 -1.81 -11.47 -6.58
N HIS A 143 -1.00 -12.30 -5.93
CA HIS A 143 -1.48 -13.00 -4.73
C HIS A 143 -0.36 -13.44 -3.79
N CYS A 144 -0.28 -12.77 -2.65
CA CYS A 144 0.09 -13.37 -1.37
C CYS A 144 -0.90 -12.82 -0.34
N THR A 145 -2.03 -13.49 -0.18
CA THR A 145 -3.02 -13.19 0.87
C THR A 145 -2.71 -14.07 2.06
N PHE A 146 -2.24 -13.49 3.18
CA PHE A 146 -2.14 -14.20 4.45
C PHE A 146 -3.48 -14.07 5.19
N SER A 147 -4.47 -14.91 4.83
CA SER A 147 -5.66 -15.09 5.68
C SER A 147 -5.42 -16.26 6.63
N ARG A 148 -5.13 -15.99 7.90
CA ARG A 148 -5.22 -17.03 8.93
C ARG A 148 -6.69 -17.12 9.35
N SER A 149 -7.39 -18.17 8.94
CA SER A 149 -8.69 -18.53 9.49
C SER A 149 -8.52 -18.87 10.97
N LEU A 150 -8.75 -17.91 11.85
CA LEU A 150 -8.93 -18.18 13.27
C LEU A 150 -10.30 -18.80 13.46
N SER A 151 -10.36 -20.15 13.37
CA SER A 151 -11.48 -20.90 13.92
C SER A 151 -11.55 -20.62 15.42
N PHE A 152 -12.57 -19.87 15.82
CA PHE A 152 -12.89 -19.60 17.21
C PHE A 152 -13.42 -20.91 17.83
N ALA A 153 -12.53 -21.72 18.41
CA ALA A 153 -12.93 -22.82 19.29
C ALA A 153 -13.43 -22.19 20.60
N GLY A 154 -14.75 -21.98 20.67
CA GLY A 154 -15.42 -21.46 21.85
C GLY A 154 -15.28 -22.40 23.03
N LEU A 155 -14.54 -21.96 24.05
CA LEU A 155 -14.66 -22.43 25.42
C LEU A 155 -16.06 -22.03 25.92
N HIS A 156 -16.97 -22.98 26.07
CA HIS A 156 -18.12 -22.84 26.96
C HIS A 156 -17.81 -23.65 28.23
N SER A 157 -17.48 -22.91 29.29
CA SER A 157 -17.55 -23.36 30.67
C SER A 157 -19.01 -23.41 31.11
N HIS A 158 -19.47 -24.59 31.53
CA HIS A 158 -20.56 -24.80 32.48
C HIS A 158 -20.16 -25.92 33.45
#